data_AF-A0A2H9L929-F1
#
_entry.id   AF-A0A2H9L929-F1
#
_cell.length_a   1.000
_cell.length_b   1.000
_cell.length_c   1.000
_cell.angle_alpha   90.00
_cell.angle_beta   90.00
_cell.angle_gamma   90.00
#
_symmetry.space_group_name_H-M   'P 1'
#
loop_
_entity.id
_entity.type
_entity.pdbx_description
1 polymer ?
#
loop_
_entity_poly.entity_id
_entity_poly.type
_entity_poly.pdbx_seq_one_letter_code
_entity_poly.pdbx_strand_id
1 'polypeptide(L)' 'MPTCSVCGKEVPAGKLLVCSECGKTCCEECADTSMRALGLCSDCEETWQAEDDLDADDK' A
#
# COMPACT_ATOMS: atom_id res chain seq x y z
N MET A 1 -3.22 -0.60 21.46
CA MET A 1 -2.30 -1.16 20.44
C MET A 1 -2.73 -0.62 19.09
N PRO A 2 -1.86 -0.51 18.07
CA PRO A 2 -2.32 -0.07 16.76
C PRO A 2 -3.28 -1.12 16.15
N THR A 3 -4.24 -0.64 15.37
CA THR A 3 -5.30 -1.46 14.77
C THR A 3 -5.16 -1.47 13.26
N CYS A 4 -5.48 -2.60 12.64
CA CYS A 4 -5.54 -2.69 11.19
C CYS A 4 -6.68 -1.80 10.66
N SER A 5 -6.37 -0.87 9.76
CA SER A 5 -7.39 0.01 9.17
C SER A 5 -8.38 -0.71 8.25
N VAL A 6 -8.09 -1.97 7.87
CA VAL A 6 -8.95 -2.78 6.98
C VAL A 6 -9.94 -3.62 7.79
N CYS A 7 -9.44 -4.43 8.73
CA CYS A 7 -10.28 -5.38 9.48
C CYS A 7 -10.59 -4.95 10.92
N GLY A 8 -9.97 -3.87 11.41
CA GLY A 8 -10.18 -3.34 12.76
C GLY A 8 -9.53 -4.15 13.89
N LYS A 9 -8.82 -5.25 13.59
CA LYS A 9 -8.14 -6.07 14.61
C LYS A 9 -6.96 -5.31 15.22
N GLU A 10 -6.75 -5.49 16.53
CA GLU A 10 -5.54 -5.03 17.21
C GLU A 10 -4.35 -5.90 16.79
N VAL A 11 -3.28 -5.24 16.33
CA VAL A 11 -2.07 -5.90 15.86
C VAL A 11 -0.86 -5.22 16.51
N PRO A 12 0.15 -5.96 16.98
CA PRO A 12 1.34 -5.35 17.54
C PRO A 12 2.06 -4.50 16.49
N ALA A 13 2.61 -3.35 16.89
CA ALA A 13 3.22 -2.38 15.97
C ALA A 13 4.29 -2.99 15.04
N GLY A 14 5.06 -3.98 15.50
CA GLY A 14 6.06 -4.67 14.67
C GLY A 14 5.50 -5.64 13.62
N LYS A 15 4.18 -5.87 13.59
CA LYS A 15 3.48 -6.72 12.61
C LYS A 15 2.49 -5.92 11.73
N LEU A 16 2.40 -4.60 11.93
CA LEU A 16 1.65 -3.73 11.04
C LEU A 16 2.57 -3.23 9.94
N LEU A 17 2.09 -3.35 8.72
CA LEU A 17 2.67 -2.74 7.54
C LEU A 17 2.10 -1.32 7.44
N VAL A 18 2.98 -0.35 7.18
CA VAL A 18 2.62 1.06 7.08
C VAL A 18 2.92 1.52 5.67
N CYS A 19 1.94 2.16 5.03
CA CYS A 19 2.13 2.72 3.70
C CYS A 19 3.11 3.88 3.81
N SER A 20 4.20 3.85 3.04
CA SER A 20 5.19 4.93 3.07
C SER A 20 4.67 6.24 2.46
N GLU A 21 3.65 6.16 1.59
CA GLU A 21 3.06 7.31 0.90
C GLU A 21 1.97 8.00 1.74
N CYS A 22 0.92 7.25 2.11
CA CYS A 22 -0.26 7.78 2.79
C CYS A 22 -0.30 7.52 4.30
N GLY A 23 0.66 6.77 4.84
CA GLY A 23 0.73 6.43 6.27
C GLY A 23 -0.31 5.40 6.75
N LYS A 24 -1.09 4.81 5.85
CA LYS A 24 -2.15 3.84 6.19
C LYS A 24 -1.56 2.55 6.75
N THR A 25 -2.13 2.04 7.84
CA THR A 25 -1.61 0.85 8.54
C THR A 25 -2.50 -0.38 8.33
N CYS A 26 -1.93 -1.51 7.92
CA CYS A 26 -2.66 -2.76 7.74
C CYS A 26 -1.91 -3.95 8.34
N CYS A 27 -2.64 -5.00 8.70
CA CYS A 27 -2.02 -6.26 9.13
C CYS A 27 -1.55 -7.07 7.93
N GLU A 28 -0.57 -7.95 8.11
CA GLU A 28 -0.04 -8.81 7.03
C GLU A 28 -1.10 -9.64 6.30
N GLU A 29 -2.20 -10.00 6.97
CA GLU A 29 -3.31 -10.76 6.36
C GLU A 29 -4.19 -9.90 5.45
N CYS A 30 -4.31 -8.60 5.75
CA CYS A 30 -5.07 -7.64 4.95
C CYS A 30 -4.19 -6.82 4.01
N ALA A 31 -2.88 -7.04 4.07
CA ALA A 31 -1.91 -6.39 3.22
C ALA A 31 -1.89 -7.06 1.85
N ASP A 32 -2.19 -6.29 0.80
CA ASP A 32 -2.01 -6.72 -0.58
C ASP A 32 -0.53 -6.99 -0.90
N THR A 33 -0.30 -7.67 -2.03
CA THR A 33 1.03 -8.03 -2.51
C THR A 33 1.97 -6.83 -2.59
N SER A 34 1.48 -5.67 -3.01
CA SER A 34 2.24 -4.42 -3.07
C SER A 34 2.59 -3.86 -1.70
N MET A 35 1.69 -3.96 -0.72
CA MET A 35 2.01 -3.57 0.66
C MET A 35 3.17 -4.40 1.22
N ARG A 36 3.23 -5.68 0.86
CA ARG A 36 4.27 -6.60 1.32
C ARG A 36 5.57 -6.48 0.51
N ALA A 37 5.47 -6.23 -0.79
CA ALA A 37 6.63 -6.15 -1.68
C ALA A 37 7.27 -4.75 -1.71
N LEU A 38 6.45 -3.70 -1.70
CA LEU A 38 6.86 -2.31 -1.91
C LEU A 38 6.62 -1.42 -0.68
N GLY A 39 5.82 -1.87 0.30
CA GLY A 39 5.41 -1.01 1.42
C GLY A 39 4.43 0.08 1.02
N LEU A 40 3.69 -0.12 -0.07
CA LEU A 40 2.68 0.79 -0.60
C LEU A 40 1.33 0.10 -0.64
N CYS A 41 0.26 0.77 -0.21
CA CYS A 41 -1.09 0.23 -0.40
C CYS A 41 -1.47 0.26 -1.87
N SER A 42 -2.38 -0.64 -2.28
CA SER A 42 -2.88 -0.74 -3.66
C SER A 42 -3.35 0.60 -4.23
N ASP A 43 -3.93 1.47 -3.41
CA ASP A 43 -4.35 2.83 -3.79
C ASP A 43 -3.19 3.75 -4.21
N CYS A 44 -2.02 3.59 -3.58
CA CYS A 44 -0.81 4.37 -3.89
C CYS A 44 0.09 3.67 -4.93
N GLU A 45 -0.07 2.36 -5.11
CA GLU A 45 0.62 1.60 -6.16
C GLU A 45 0.17 2.06 -7.55
N GLU A 46 -1.14 2.23 -7.77
CA GLU A 46 -1.69 2.63 -9.07
C GLU A 46 -1.23 4.02 -9.53
N THR A 47 -0.79 4.87 -8.62
CA THR A 47 -0.28 6.20 -8.96
C THR A 47 1.03 6.12 -9.76
N TRP A 48 1.77 5.01 -9.66
CA TRP A 48 3.02 4.81 -10.40
C TRP A 48 2.85 4.12 -11.76
N GLN A 49 1.68 3.50 -12.03
CA GLN A 49 1.37 2.90 -13.34
C GLN A 49 0.71 3.89 -14.31
N ALA A 50 0.12 4.98 -13.81
CA ALA A 50 -0.50 5.99 -14.65
C ALA A 50 0.50 6.89 -15.42
N GLU A 51 1.79 6.82 -15.07
CA GLU A 51 2.86 7.67 -15.63
C GLU A 51 3.76 6.90 -16.63
N ASP A 52 3.30 5.80 -17.24
CA ASP A 52 4.02 5.10 -18.33
C ASP A 52 3.22 5.08 -19.66
N ASP A 53 2.03 5.67 -19.70
CA ASP A 53 1.13 5.63 -20.88
C ASP A 53 1.08 6.97 -21.67
N LEU A 54 1.99 7.93 -21.39
CA LEU A 54 1.99 9.25 -22.06
C LEU A 54 3.14 9.48 -23.05
N ASP A 55 4.02 8.49 -23.28
CA ASP A 55 5.19 8.63 -24.18
C ASP A 55 5.10 7.81 -25.48
N ALA A 56 3.88 7.60 -26.01
CA ALA A 56 3.69 6.83 -27.24
C ALA A 56 2.72 7.46 -28.25
N ASP A 57 2.85 8.75 -28.58
CA ASP A 57 2.43 9.25 -29.92
C ASP A 57 3.08 10.63 -30.24
N ASP A 58 4.39 10.65 -30.50
CA ASP A 58 5.01 11.68 -31.34
C ASP A 58 5.90 10.97 -32.37
N LYS A 59 5.29 10.53 -33.48
CA LYS A 59 6.01 10.30 -34.74
C LYS A 59 5.12 10.30 -35.97
#